data_AF-A0A060XC82-F1
#
_entry.id   AF-A0A060XC82-F1
#
_cell.length_a   1.000
_cell.length_b   1.000
_cell.length_c   1.000
_cell.angle_alpha   90.00
_cell.angle_beta   90.00
_cell.angle_gamma   90.00
#
_symmetry.space_group_name_H-M   'P 1'
#
loop_
_entity.id
_entity.type
_entity.pdbx_description
1 polymer ?
#
loop_
_entity_poly.entity_id
_entity_poly.type
_entity_poly.pdbx_seq_one_letter_code
_entity_poly.pdbx_strand_id
1 'polypeptide(L)'
;MSIATVEIGNDRTAFSVLTQALTGKMTFIDADFCTTCGERGAEKRCSLCNMVTYCGLICQRLHCPTHKICRGLQEKDTRRLRETTHSYLLKTHTIDEESDMVKETASFLAELRF
;
A
#
# COMPACT_ATOMS: atom_id res chain seq x y z
N MET A 1 -4.42 -26.24 20.44
CA MET A 1 -4.11 -25.01 19.69
C MET A 1 -5.12 -24.89 18.57
N SER A 2 -6.06 -23.94 18.68
CA SER A 2 -7.05 -23.68 17.63
C SER A 2 -6.43 -22.72 16.62
N ILE A 3 -6.27 -23.18 15.38
CA ILE A 3 -5.90 -22.34 14.25
C ILE A 3 -7.23 -21.81 13.68
N ALA A 4 -7.44 -20.50 13.73
CA ALA A 4 -8.69 -19.88 13.28
C ALA A 4 -8.99 -20.28 11.83
N THR A 5 -10.19 -20.81 11.59
CA THR A 5 -10.68 -21.17 10.26
C THR A 5 -10.82 -19.92 9.41
N VAL A 6 -10.00 -19.80 8.37
CA VAL A 6 -10.07 -18.69 7.42
C VAL A 6 -11.14 -19.03 6.39
N GLU A 7 -12.15 -18.15 6.27
CA GLU A 7 -13.21 -18.30 5.26
C GLU A 7 -12.60 -18.15 3.85
N ILE A 8 -12.92 -19.11 2.98
CA ILE A 8 -12.45 -19.17 1.58
C ILE A 8 -12.99 -17.92 0.87
N GLY A 9 -12.09 -16.98 0.56
CA GLY A 9 -12.42 -15.67 -0.02
C GLY A 9 -11.70 -14.49 0.64
N ASN A 10 -11.08 -14.68 1.81
CA ASN A 10 -10.20 -13.69 2.44
C ASN A 10 -8.78 -14.25 2.59
N ASP A 11 -8.16 -14.58 1.46
CA ASP A 11 -6.81 -15.13 1.45
C ASP A 11 -5.83 -14.02 1.85
N ARG A 12 -5.58 -13.94 3.17
CA ARG A 12 -4.38 -13.28 3.69
C ARG A 12 -3.20 -14.00 3.04
N THR A 13 -2.68 -13.42 1.96
CA THR A 13 -1.52 -13.96 1.26
C THR A 13 -0.44 -14.33 2.28
N ALA A 14 0.33 -15.39 2.04
CA ALA A 14 1.42 -15.79 2.95
C ALA A 14 2.33 -14.60 3.31
N PHE A 15 2.55 -13.71 2.33
CA PHE A 15 3.19 -12.42 2.55
C PHE A 15 2.49 -11.58 3.62
N SER A 16 1.19 -11.32 3.49
CA SER A 16 0.44 -10.54 4.49
C SER A 16 0.46 -11.17 5.89
N VAL A 17 0.46 -12.50 6.00
CA VAL A 17 0.56 -13.22 7.28
C VAL A 17 1.95 -13.03 7.88
N LEU A 18 3.01 -13.20 7.08
CA LEU A 18 4.39 -12.98 7.50
C LEU A 18 4.62 -11.52 7.90
N THR A 19 4.14 -10.56 7.11
CA THR A 19 4.24 -9.14 7.43
C THR A 19 3.59 -8.84 8.77
N GLN A 20 2.37 -9.33 9.02
CA GLN A 20 1.69 -9.15 10.31
C GLN A 20 2.40 -9.84 11.48
N ALA A 21 2.99 -11.02 11.27
CA ALA A 21 3.76 -11.69 12.30
C ALA A 21 5.03 -10.91 12.68
N LEU A 22 5.67 -10.28 11.69
CA LEU A 22 6.89 -9.48 11.89
C LEU A 22 6.61 -8.09 12.46
N THR A 23 5.58 -7.40 11.96
CA THR A 23 5.25 -6.01 12.35
C THR A 23 4.17 -5.92 13.43
N GLY A 24 3.56 -7.04 13.80
CA GLY A 24 2.41 -7.08 14.70
C GLY A 24 1.10 -6.65 14.02
N LYS A 25 -0.03 -6.96 14.67
CA LYS A 25 -1.34 -6.45 14.25
C LYS A 25 -1.46 -4.99 14.71
N MET A 26 -1.15 -4.05 13.81
CA MET A 26 -1.37 -2.60 14.04
C MET A 26 -2.88 -2.35 14.13
N THR A 27 -3.45 -2.51 15.33
CA THR A 27 -4.90 -2.39 15.51
C THR A 27 -5.32 -0.94 15.60
N PHE A 28 -4.76 -0.13 16.50
CA PHE A 28 -5.07 1.30 16.59
C PHE A 28 -3.96 2.05 17.35
N ILE A 29 -3.00 2.64 16.64
CA ILE A 29 -2.01 3.53 17.25
C ILE A 29 -2.08 4.88 16.52
N ASP A 30 -2.85 5.82 17.07
CA ASP A 30 -2.89 7.24 16.65
C ASP A 30 -1.68 8.02 17.20
N ALA A 31 -0.51 7.38 17.20
CA ALA A 31 0.73 8.01 17.63
C ALA A 31 1.79 7.82 16.57
N ASP A 32 2.28 8.93 16.03
CA ASP A 32 3.46 8.94 15.18
C ASP A 32 4.68 8.49 16.01
N PHE A 33 5.47 7.60 15.41
CA PHE A 33 6.70 7.09 16.01
C PHE A 33 7.91 7.81 15.42
N CYS A 34 8.91 8.06 16.25
CA CYS A 34 10.14 8.65 15.78
C CYS A 34 10.86 7.66 14.87
N THR A 35 11.16 8.06 13.64
CA THR A 35 11.91 7.23 12.68
C THR A 35 13.33 6.89 13.15
N THR A 36 13.89 7.66 14.08
CA THR A 36 15.26 7.47 14.58
C THR A 36 15.32 6.57 15.82
N CYS A 37 14.49 6.83 16.84
CA CYS A 37 14.55 6.11 18.12
C CYS A 37 13.37 5.16 18.36
N GLY A 38 12.32 5.21 17.54
CA GLY A 38 11.14 4.36 17.70
C GLY A 38 10.20 4.75 18.84
N GLU A 39 10.45 5.85 19.54
CA GLU A 39 9.57 6.34 20.60
C GLU A 39 8.27 6.91 20.04
N ARG A 40 7.17 6.77 20.79
CA ARG A 40 5.85 7.36 20.48
C ARG A 40 5.86 8.87 20.73
N GLY A 41 4.95 9.59 20.05
CA GLY A 41 4.78 11.03 20.24
C GLY A 41 5.76 11.86 19.41
N ALA A 42 6.13 11.36 18.23
CA ALA A 42 6.89 12.15 17.28
C ALA A 42 5.94 13.14 16.60
N GLU A 43 6.21 14.44 16.74
CA GLU A 43 5.35 15.50 16.16
C GLU A 43 6.04 16.26 15.03
N LYS A 44 7.37 16.19 14.95
CA LYS A 44 8.16 17.02 14.04
C LYS A 44 8.44 16.27 12.74
N ARG A 45 7.85 16.72 11.64
CA ARG A 45 8.09 16.14 10.32
C ARG A 45 9.33 16.75 9.66
N CYS A 46 10.00 15.99 8.80
CA CYS A 46 11.08 16.55 7.98
C CYS A 46 10.53 17.65 7.04
N SER A 47 11.07 18.86 7.12
CA SER A 47 10.60 20.01 6.33
C SER A 47 10.79 19.90 4.82
N LEU A 48 11.58 18.92 4.35
CA LEU A 48 11.88 18.74 2.93
C LEU A 48 10.90 17.76 2.27
N CYS A 49 10.70 16.57 2.84
CA CYS A 49 9.82 15.55 2.26
C CYS A 49 8.47 15.41 2.97
N ASN A 50 8.33 15.93 4.19
CA ASN A 50 7.17 15.72 5.05
C ASN A 50 6.76 14.24 5.22
N MET A 51 7.63 13.25 4.97
CA MET A 51 7.28 11.82 5.03
C MET A 51 7.64 11.15 6.35
N VAL A 52 8.73 11.59 6.99
CA VAL A 52 9.26 10.99 8.22
C VAL A 52 9.06 11.93 9.42
N THR A 53 8.83 11.36 10.59
CA THR A 53 8.53 12.09 11.83
C THR A 53 9.59 11.81 12.92
N TYR A 54 9.91 12.84 13.70
CA TYR A 54 10.91 12.80 14.77
C TYR A 54 10.35 13.37 16.07
N CYS A 55 10.83 12.86 17.20
CA CYS A 55 10.58 13.47 18.50
C CYS A 55 11.32 14.82 18.66
N GLY A 56 12.44 15.03 17.95
CA GLY A 56 13.24 16.24 18.09
C GLY A 56 14.37 16.41 17.07
N LEU A 57 15.02 17.59 17.14
CA LEU A 57 16.12 17.98 16.25
C LEU A 57 17.32 17.03 16.34
N ILE A 58 17.58 16.45 17.52
CA ILE A 58 18.67 15.48 17.72
C ILE A 58 18.41 14.23 16.88
N CYS A 59 17.21 13.66 16.98
CA CYS A 59 16.82 12.49 16.18
C CYS A 59 16.82 12.79 14.68
N GLN A 60 16.41 13.99 14.27
CA GLN A 60 16.51 14.41 12.88
C GLN A 60 17.97 14.47 12.39
N ARG A 61 18.88 15.05 13.17
CA ARG A 61 20.31 15.12 12.81
C ARG A 61 20.98 13.75 12.77
N LEU A 62 20.62 12.85 13.68
CA LEU A 62 21.10 11.47 13.69
C LEU A 62 20.65 10.67 12.45
N HIS A 63 19.44 10.91 11.96
CA HIS A 63 18.92 10.25 10.75
C HIS A 63 19.33 10.96 9.44
N CYS A 64 19.86 12.18 9.51
CA CYS A 64 20.32 12.96 8.37
C CYS A 64 21.24 12.18 7.38
N PRO A 65 22.18 11.31 7.82
CA PRO A 65 23.04 10.56 6.91
C PRO A 65 22.27 9.58 6.01
N THR A 66 21.34 8.80 6.57
CA THR A 66 20.45 7.89 5.83
C THR A 66 19.41 8.64 5.01
N HIS A 67 19.04 9.84 5.46
CA HIS A 67 18.10 10.73 4.80
C HIS A 67 18.72 11.65 3.74
N LYS A 68 20.02 11.52 3.39
CA LYS A 68 20.69 12.38 2.39
C LYS A 68 20.01 12.39 1.01
N ILE A 69 19.27 11.34 0.67
CA ILE A 69 18.47 11.20 -0.56
C ILE A 69 17.00 11.62 -0.40
N CYS A 70 16.66 12.34 0.66
CA CYS A 70 15.34 12.85 1.03
C CYS A 70 14.49 13.30 -0.17
N ARG A 71 15.04 14.19 -1.02
CA ARG A 71 14.34 14.75 -2.19
C ARG A 71 14.09 13.71 -3.27
N GLY A 72 15.02 12.77 -3.50
CA GLY A 72 14.94 11.78 -4.57
C GLY A 72 14.00 10.60 -4.26
N LEU A 73 13.70 10.34 -2.98
CA LEU A 73 12.78 9.28 -2.58
C LEU A 73 11.31 9.69 -2.80
N GLN A 74 10.94 10.94 -2.47
CA GLN A 74 9.57 11.44 -2.66
C GLN A 74 9.11 11.33 -4.13
N GLU A 75 9.99 11.68 -5.07
CA GLU A 75 9.69 11.63 -6.50
C GLU A 75 9.54 10.18 -7.00
N LYS A 76 10.38 9.27 -6.50
CA LYS A 76 10.29 7.83 -6.83
C LYS A 76 9.03 7.18 -6.28
N ASP A 77 8.66 7.49 -5.04
CA ASP A 77 7.46 6.93 -4.40
C ASP A 77 6.19 7.43 -5.11
N THR A 78 6.14 8.73 -5.41
CA THR A 78 5.03 9.34 -6.17
C THR A 78 4.92 8.75 -7.57
N ARG A 79 6.05 8.56 -8.27
CA ARG A 79 6.07 7.97 -9.61
C ARG A 79 5.60 6.51 -9.59
N ARG A 80 6.10 5.70 -8.64
CA ARG A 80 5.68 4.29 -8.49
C ARG A 80 4.20 4.17 -8.15
N LEU A 81 3.67 5.01 -7.26
CA LEU A 81 2.25 5.04 -6.95
C LEU A 81 1.43 5.35 -8.20
N ARG A 82 1.80 6.39 -8.96
CA ARG A 82 1.12 6.74 -10.22
C ARG A 82 1.20 5.63 -11.26
N GLU A 83 2.36 5.00 -11.44
CA GLU A 83 2.56 3.87 -12.35
C GLU A 83 1.68 2.68 -11.95
N THR A 84 1.59 2.40 -10.65
CA THR A 84 0.75 1.31 -10.12
C THR A 84 -0.73 1.63 -10.31
N THR A 85 -1.17 2.85 -9.98
CA THR A 85 -2.55 3.30 -10.20
C THR A 85 -2.91 3.26 -11.67
N HIS A 86 -2.03 3.73 -12.56
CA HIS A 86 -2.24 3.70 -14.00
C HIS A 86 -2.32 2.26 -14.55
N SER A 87 -1.45 1.36 -14.08
CA SER A 87 -1.51 -0.05 -14.44
C SER A 87 -2.81 -0.71 -13.97
N TYR A 88 -3.31 -0.36 -12.78
CA TYR A 88 -4.57 -0.88 -12.26
C TYR A 88 -5.77 -0.38 -13.08
N LEU A 89 -5.80 0.92 -13.42
CA LEU A 89 -6.85 1.52 -14.25
C LEU A 89 -6.89 0.96 -15.67
N LEU A 90 -5.73 0.73 -16.29
CA LEU A 90 -5.65 0.08 -17.60
C LEU A 90 -6.23 -1.34 -17.54
N LYS A 91 -5.86 -2.11 -16.51
CA LYS A 91 -6.37 -3.46 -16.32
C LYS A 91 -7.89 -3.49 -16.13
N THR A 92 -8.45 -2.56 -15.34
CA THR A 92 -9.91 -2.49 -15.17
C THR A 92 -10.59 -2.15 -16.50
N HIS A 93 -10.07 -1.19 -17.27
CA HIS A 93 -10.64 -0.85 -18.59
C HIS A 93 -10.62 -2.04 -19.56
N THR A 94 -9.52 -2.81 -19.60
CA THR A 94 -9.45 -4.00 -20.46
C THR A 94 -10.41 -5.11 -20.02
N ILE A 95 -10.64 -5.26 -18.71
CA ILE A 95 -11.59 -6.24 -18.17
C ILE A 95 -13.04 -5.81 -18.50
N ASP A 96 -13.33 -4.51 -18.43
CA ASP A 96 -14.65 -3.98 -18.76
C ASP A 96 -14.95 -4.18 -20.27
N GLU A 97 -13.99 -3.88 -21.15
CA GLU A 97 -14.10 -4.14 -22.60
C GLU A 97 -14.28 -5.63 -22.93
N GLU A 98 -13.52 -6.51 -22.27
CA GLU A 98 -13.66 -7.96 -22.44
C GLU A 98 -15.03 -8.45 -21.94
N SER A 99 -15.50 -7.91 -20.81
CA SER A 99 -16.82 -8.23 -20.26
C SER A 99 -17.96 -7.82 -21.19
N ASP A 100 -17.86 -6.64 -21.80
CA ASP A 100 -18.90 -6.15 -22.72
C ASP A 100 -18.94 -6.95 -24.02
N MET A 101 -17.77 -7.33 -24.57
CA MET A 101 -17.69 -8.25 -25.71
C MET A 101 -18.28 -9.64 -25.38
N VAL A 102 -18.06 -10.14 -24.16
CA VAL A 102 -18.65 -11.41 -23.70
C VAL A 102 -20.17 -11.30 -23.56
N LYS A 103 -20.71 -10.18 -23.07
CA LYS A 103 -22.15 -9.95 -23.00
C LYS A 103 -22.78 -9.86 -24.39
N GLU A 104 -22.13 -9.16 -25.32
CA GLU A 104 -22.61 -9.01 -26.70
C GLU A 104 -22.63 -10.36 -27.42
N THR A 105 -21.57 -11.15 -27.30
CA THR A 105 -21.51 -12.51 -27.86
C THR A 105 -22.53 -13.44 -27.20
N ALA A 106 -22.72 -13.36 -25.89
CA ALA A 106 -23.75 -14.12 -25.18
C ALA A 106 -25.18 -13.73 -25.64
N SER A 107 -25.43 -12.44 -25.87
CA SER A 107 -26.71 -11.95 -26.40
C SER A 107 -26.96 -12.47 -27.81
N PHE A 108 -25.96 -12.38 -28.70
CA PHE A 108 -26.05 -12.89 -30.06
C PHE A 108 -26.32 -14.40 -30.11
N LEU A 109 -25.64 -15.18 -29.27
CA LEU A 109 -25.88 -16.62 -29.14
C LEU A 109 -27.27 -16.95 -28.58
N ALA A 110 -27.83 -16.11 -27.71
CA ALA A 110 -29.18 -16.28 -27.17
C ALA A 110 -30.27 -16.01 -28.23
N GLU A 111 -30.01 -15.11 -29.18
CA GLU A 111 -30.91 -14.82 -30.31
C GLU A 111 -30.87 -15.92 -31.40
N LEU A 112 -29.76 -16.65 -31.54
CA LEU A 112 -29.63 -17.80 -32.44
C LEU A 112 -30.33 -19.08 -31.93
N ARG A 113 -31.38 -18.94 -31.11
CA ARG A 113 -32.20 -20.07 -30.64
C ARG A 113 -32.84 -20.79 -31.83
N PHE A 114 -32.34 -21.99 -32.13
CA PHE A 114 -33.05 -23.01 -32.91
C PHE A 114 -34.18 -23.63 -32.09
#